data_AF-A0AA40BF38-F1
#
_entry.id   AF-A0AA40BF38-F1
#
_cell.length_a   1.000
_cell.length_b   1.000
_cell.length_c   1.000
_cell.angle_alpha   90.00
_cell.angle_beta   90.00
_cell.angle_gamma   90.00
#
_symmetry.space_group_name_H-M   'P 1'
#
loop_
_entity.id
_entity.type
_entity.pdbx_description
1 polymer ?
#
loop_
_entity_poly.entity_id
_entity_poly.type
_entity_poly.pdbx_seq_one_letter_code
_entity_poly.pdbx_strand_id
1 'polypeptide(L)'
;MHALEVLDVRATGSTDQSLVTLADNWPGGIDLKDVISPRCFWPRLRVLHLDSVWCDGDELVKVLLGHKKTLRELRMDSVHLLSSWPRLLETVQEKLYLTKAIVDADSVLTGCSEEEDTEGAIEWWVMTCKLRRAISNWLCCRTRGKCPLNKDYLMHGYYREA
;
A
#
# COMPACT_ATOMS: atom_id res chain seq x y z
N MET A 1 -19.62 23.37 1.12
CA MET A 1 -18.49 22.48 0.80
C MET A 1 -18.33 21.55 1.99
N HIS A 2 -18.84 20.32 1.92
CA HIS A 2 -18.76 19.37 3.03
C HIS A 2 -17.30 18.94 3.20
N ALA A 3 -16.75 19.17 4.39
CA ALA A 3 -15.38 18.79 4.67
C ALA A 3 -15.37 17.30 5.03
N LEU A 4 -14.92 16.47 4.09
CA LEU A 4 -14.77 15.04 4.28
C LEU A 4 -13.64 14.76 5.27
N GLU A 5 -13.93 14.05 6.36
CA GLU A 5 -12.93 13.66 7.37
C GLU A 5 -12.44 12.21 7.22
N VAL A 6 -13.28 11.36 6.62
CA VAL A 6 -13.02 9.95 6.38
C VAL A 6 -13.28 9.64 4.91
N LEU A 7 -12.30 9.06 4.23
CA LEU A 7 -12.45 8.55 2.87
C LEU A 7 -12.19 7.04 2.89
N ASP A 8 -13.15 6.29 2.39
CA ASP A 8 -13.12 4.84 2.31
C ASP A 8 -13.28 4.44 0.84
N VAL A 9 -12.24 3.82 0.29
CA VAL A 9 -12.17 3.37 -1.11
C VAL A 9 -12.09 1.87 -1.12
N ARG A 10 -13.13 1.23 -1.68
CA ARG A 10 -13.21 -0.22 -1.79
C ARG A 10 -13.71 -0.64 -3.16
N ALA A 11 -13.16 -1.71 -3.70
CA ALA A 11 -13.75 -2.37 -4.86
C ALA A 11 -15.12 -2.97 -4.47
N THR A 12 -16.10 -2.84 -5.36
CA THR A 12 -17.47 -3.39 -5.17
C THR A 12 -17.71 -4.46 -6.23
N GLY A 13 -17.07 -5.63 -6.11
CA GLY A 13 -17.17 -6.69 -7.15
C GLY A 13 -16.68 -8.07 -6.71
N SER A 14 -17.42 -9.10 -7.11
CA SER A 14 -17.43 -10.50 -6.65
C SER A 14 -16.13 -11.29 -6.88
N THR A 15 -15.78 -12.11 -5.88
CA THR A 15 -14.80 -13.20 -5.95
C THR A 15 -15.20 -14.23 -7.00
N ASP A 16 -14.58 -14.19 -8.17
CA ASP A 16 -14.44 -15.36 -9.03
C ASP A 16 -12.95 -15.60 -9.31
N GLN A 17 -12.39 -16.58 -8.61
CA GLN A 17 -10.97 -16.93 -8.63
C GLN A 17 -10.67 -17.77 -9.88
N SER A 18 -10.49 -17.10 -11.01
CA SER A 18 -9.85 -17.70 -12.19
C SER A 18 -8.50 -17.04 -12.40
N LEU A 19 -7.44 -17.85 -12.41
CA LEU A 19 -6.05 -17.44 -12.63
C LEU A 19 -5.90 -16.77 -14.00
N VAL A 20 -5.87 -15.44 -14.02
CA VAL A 20 -5.55 -14.62 -15.19
C VAL A 20 -4.11 -14.09 -15.05
N THR A 21 -3.42 -14.01 -16.19
CA THR A 21 -2.06 -13.48 -16.35
C THR A 21 -1.82 -12.19 -15.56
N LEU A 22 -0.83 -12.24 -14.67
CA LEU A 22 -0.51 -11.32 -13.57
C LEU A 22 -0.18 -9.86 -13.95
N ALA A 23 -0.27 -9.48 -15.23
CA ALA A 23 0.16 -8.17 -15.69
C ALA A 23 -0.99 -7.18 -15.95
N ASP A 24 -2.19 -7.64 -16.33
CA ASP A 24 -3.19 -6.72 -16.89
C ASP A 24 -4.50 -6.57 -16.13
N ASN A 25 -4.89 -7.50 -15.25
CA ASN A 25 -6.11 -7.34 -14.44
C ASN A 25 -6.06 -8.30 -13.25
N TRP A 26 -5.64 -7.83 -12.07
CA TRP A 26 -5.90 -8.59 -10.85
C TRP A 26 -7.43 -8.67 -10.65
N PRO A 27 -8.04 -9.86 -10.68
CA PRO A 27 -9.49 -9.98 -10.69
C PRO A 27 -10.07 -9.40 -9.40
N GLY A 28 -10.77 -8.26 -9.52
CA GLY A 28 -11.53 -7.64 -8.43
C GLY A 28 -10.94 -6.37 -7.82
N GLY A 29 -9.79 -5.86 -8.28
CA GLY A 29 -9.22 -4.60 -7.79
C GLY A 29 -9.77 -3.35 -8.51
N ILE A 30 -9.84 -2.21 -7.80
CA ILE A 30 -10.13 -0.89 -8.41
C ILE A 30 -8.87 -0.03 -8.52
N ASP A 31 -8.70 0.67 -9.64
CA ASP A 31 -7.51 1.50 -9.86
C ASP A 31 -7.67 2.75 -8.99
N LEU A 32 -6.64 3.07 -8.20
CA LEU A 32 -6.66 4.26 -7.37
C LEU A 32 -6.94 5.53 -8.21
N LYS A 33 -6.40 5.61 -9.44
CA LYS A 33 -6.54 6.80 -10.29
C LYS A 33 -7.98 7.02 -10.78
N ASP A 34 -8.76 5.94 -10.87
CA ASP A 34 -10.15 5.98 -11.30
C ASP A 34 -11.09 6.44 -10.17
N VAL A 35 -10.63 6.36 -8.92
CA VAL A 35 -11.40 6.77 -7.73
C VAL A 35 -10.95 8.11 -7.17
N ILE A 36 -9.63 8.29 -7.06
CA ILE A 36 -9.00 9.45 -6.47
C ILE A 36 -8.13 10.11 -7.52
N SER A 37 -8.59 11.26 -8.02
CA SER A 37 -7.70 12.10 -8.81
C SER A 37 -6.54 12.60 -7.94
N PRO A 38 -5.28 12.60 -8.43
CA PRO A 38 -4.14 13.18 -7.72
C PRO A 38 -4.32 14.67 -7.38
N ARG A 39 -5.29 15.35 -7.98
CA ARG A 39 -5.63 16.76 -7.74
C ARG A 39 -6.74 16.95 -6.72
N CYS A 40 -7.41 15.88 -6.28
CA CYS A 40 -8.42 15.95 -5.24
C CYS A 40 -7.78 16.36 -3.93
N PHE A 41 -8.36 17.37 -3.28
CA PHE A 41 -7.94 17.81 -1.96
C PHE A 41 -9.14 17.92 -1.04
N TRP A 42 -9.03 17.26 0.11
CA TRP A 42 -10.01 17.20 1.16
C TRP A 42 -9.37 17.85 2.39
N PRO A 43 -9.72 19.11 2.70
CA PRO A 43 -9.00 19.93 3.68
C PRO A 43 -9.09 19.42 5.12
N ARG A 44 -9.95 18.44 5.39
CA ARG A 44 -10.12 17.84 6.72
C ARG A 44 -9.94 16.33 6.72
N LEU A 45 -9.40 15.73 5.66
CA LEU A 45 -9.22 14.29 5.61
C LEU A 45 -8.25 13.84 6.70
N ARG A 46 -8.74 13.04 7.64
CA ARG A 46 -7.99 12.47 8.77
C ARG A 46 -7.75 10.99 8.59
N VAL A 47 -8.69 10.27 8.00
CA VAL A 47 -8.66 8.82 7.83
C VAL A 47 -8.77 8.49 6.34
N LEU A 48 -7.82 7.73 5.82
CA LEU A 48 -7.89 7.13 4.50
C LEU A 48 -7.86 5.61 4.64
N HIS A 49 -8.89 4.95 4.13
CA HIS A 49 -8.96 3.49 4.02
C HIS A 49 -8.97 3.12 2.54
N LEU A 50 -7.98 2.34 2.13
CA LEU A 50 -7.89 1.71 0.82
C LEU A 50 -8.08 0.20 1.03
N ASP A 51 -9.03 -0.38 0.32
CA ASP A 51 -9.32 -1.81 0.35
C ASP A 51 -9.44 -2.36 -1.07
N SER A 52 -8.64 -3.38 -1.39
CA SER A 52 -8.71 -4.07 -2.68
C SER A 52 -8.45 -3.08 -3.84
N VAL A 53 -7.43 -2.25 -3.66
CA VAL A 53 -7.01 -1.21 -4.60
C VAL A 53 -5.71 -1.64 -5.28
N TRP A 54 -5.60 -1.41 -6.58
CA TRP A 54 -4.32 -1.47 -7.29
C TRP A 54 -3.84 -0.06 -7.58
N CYS A 55 -2.54 0.17 -7.40
CA CYS A 55 -1.96 1.48 -7.67
C CYS A 55 -0.46 1.42 -7.94
N ASP A 56 0.01 2.45 -8.63
CA ASP A 56 1.41 2.80 -8.66
C ASP A 56 1.83 3.45 -7.34
N GLY A 57 3.04 3.14 -6.87
CA GLY A 57 3.57 3.67 -5.61
C GLY A 57 3.73 5.18 -5.62
N ASP A 58 4.21 5.76 -6.72
CA ASP A 58 4.40 7.21 -6.82
C ASP A 58 3.05 7.94 -6.85
N GLU A 59 2.03 7.35 -7.48
CA GLU A 59 0.66 7.86 -7.43
C GLU A 59 0.09 7.86 -6.01
N LEU A 60 0.17 6.73 -5.31
CA LEU A 60 -0.29 6.64 -3.93
C LEU A 60 0.45 7.64 -3.05
N VAL A 61 1.77 7.76 -3.19
CA VAL A 61 2.57 8.77 -2.47
C VAL A 61 2.06 10.18 -2.76
N LYS A 62 1.78 10.54 -4.02
CA LYS A 62 1.25 11.88 -4.36
C LYS A 62 -0.05 12.16 -3.63
N VAL A 63 -0.99 11.22 -3.62
CA VAL A 63 -2.27 11.33 -2.88
C VAL A 63 -1.99 11.55 -1.40
N LEU A 64 -1.20 10.67 -0.77
CA LEU A 64 -0.89 10.74 0.65
C LEU A 64 -0.21 12.05 1.05
N LEU A 65 0.76 12.52 0.25
CA LEU A 65 1.49 13.76 0.50
C LEU A 65 0.63 15.01 0.31
N GLY A 66 -0.38 14.96 -0.57
CA GLY A 66 -1.41 15.99 -0.69
C GLY A 66 -2.13 16.23 0.64
N HIS A 67 -2.26 15.19 1.47
CA HIS A 67 -2.90 15.22 2.77
C HIS A 67 -1.93 15.18 3.95
N LYS A 68 -0.62 15.39 3.76
CA LYS A 68 0.39 15.26 4.83
C LYS A 68 0.08 16.03 6.13
N LYS A 69 -0.60 17.18 5.99
CA LYS A 69 -0.95 18.04 7.13
C LYS A 69 -2.19 17.57 7.89
N THR A 70 -3.09 16.83 7.23
CA THR A 70 -4.42 16.49 7.76
C THR A 70 -4.56 15.01 8.07
N LEU A 71 -3.95 14.14 7.27
CA LEU A 71 -4.03 12.69 7.40
C LEU A 71 -3.33 12.22 8.68
N ARG A 72 -4.02 11.40 9.46
CA ARG A 72 -3.55 10.84 10.74
C ARG A 72 -3.70 9.34 10.81
N GLU A 73 -4.66 8.78 10.09
CA GLU A 73 -4.86 7.34 10.00
C GLU A 73 -4.80 6.88 8.55
N LEU A 74 -3.95 5.88 8.28
CA LEU A 74 -3.86 5.22 6.99
C LEU A 74 -4.16 3.73 7.18
N ARG A 75 -5.11 3.21 6.42
CA ARG A 75 -5.41 1.79 6.36
C ARG A 75 -5.30 1.32 4.92
N MET A 76 -4.49 0.30 4.69
CA MET A 76 -4.28 -0.33 3.40
C MET A 76 -4.56 -1.82 3.59
N ASP A 77 -5.72 -2.27 3.13
CA ASP A 77 -6.13 -3.66 3.15
C ASP A 77 -6.11 -4.21 1.72
N SER A 78 -5.45 -5.34 1.49
CA SER A 78 -5.42 -5.99 0.17
C SER A 78 -5.05 -5.03 -0.97
N VAL A 79 -4.09 -4.12 -0.71
CA VAL A 79 -3.56 -3.20 -1.70
C VAL A 79 -2.50 -3.93 -2.54
N HIS A 80 -2.58 -3.76 -3.85
CA HIS A 80 -1.61 -4.31 -4.81
C HIS A 80 -0.78 -3.16 -5.37
N LEU A 81 0.52 -3.14 -5.08
CA LEU A 81 1.42 -2.13 -5.60
C LEU A 81 2.10 -2.60 -6.87
N LEU A 82 2.15 -1.71 -7.86
CA LEU A 82 3.00 -1.87 -9.06
C LEU A 82 4.45 -1.41 -8.81
N SER A 83 4.82 -1.26 -7.54
CA SER A 83 6.09 -0.72 -7.05
C SER A 83 6.54 -1.45 -5.80
N SER A 84 7.71 -1.10 -5.26
CA SER A 84 8.26 -1.78 -4.09
C SER A 84 7.58 -1.33 -2.80
N TRP A 85 7.13 -2.29 -1.99
CA TRP A 85 6.50 -2.01 -0.68
C TRP A 85 7.46 -1.35 0.31
N PRO A 86 8.69 -1.86 0.52
CA PRO A 86 9.68 -1.20 1.37
C PRO A 86 9.84 0.30 1.05
N ARG A 87 10.01 0.65 -0.23
CA ARG A 87 10.19 2.05 -0.66
C ARG A 87 8.96 2.92 -0.36
N LEU A 88 7.75 2.41 -0.62
CA LEU A 88 6.52 3.10 -0.26
C LEU A 88 6.48 3.38 1.25
N LEU A 89 6.68 2.34 2.07
CA LEU A 89 6.57 2.45 3.52
C LEU A 89 7.60 3.41 4.10
N GLU A 90 8.83 3.39 3.60
CA GLU A 90 9.89 4.36 3.95
C GLU A 90 9.47 5.79 3.61
N THR A 91 8.98 6.01 2.40
CA THR A 91 8.51 7.33 1.97
C THR A 91 7.35 7.83 2.86
N VAL A 92 6.41 6.95 3.20
CA VAL A 92 5.28 7.26 4.08
C VAL A 92 5.76 7.61 5.48
N GLN A 93 6.67 6.82 6.07
CA GLN A 93 7.21 7.04 7.42
C GLN A 93 7.95 8.36 7.54
N GLU A 94 8.76 8.70 6.53
CA GLU A 94 9.57 9.92 6.54
C GLU A 94 8.71 11.18 6.43
N LYS A 95 7.69 11.13 5.56
CA LYS A 95 6.98 12.33 5.11
C LYS A 95 5.62 12.54 5.78
N LEU A 96 5.00 11.51 6.32
CA LEU A 96 3.71 11.61 7.01
C LEU A 96 3.87 11.61 8.53
N TYR A 97 2.82 12.06 9.20
CA TYR A 97 2.71 12.12 10.66
C TYR A 97 1.46 11.33 11.09
N LEU A 98 1.53 10.01 10.91
CA LEU A 98 0.44 9.10 11.23
C LEU A 98 0.40 8.82 12.74
N THR A 99 -0.79 8.87 13.33
CA THR A 99 -1.04 8.38 14.69
C THR A 99 -1.48 6.92 14.68
N LYS A 100 -1.94 6.43 13.53
CA LYS A 100 -2.34 5.04 13.32
C LYS A 100 -2.07 4.64 11.87
N ALA A 101 -1.53 3.46 11.69
CA ALA A 101 -1.31 2.86 10.39
C ALA A 101 -1.69 1.38 10.49
N ILE A 102 -2.40 0.88 9.48
CA ILE A 102 -2.74 -0.54 9.35
C ILE A 102 -2.37 -0.92 7.91
N VAL A 103 -1.49 -1.89 7.78
CA VAL A 103 -1.18 -2.54 6.50
C VAL A 103 -1.56 -3.99 6.67
N ASP A 104 -2.62 -4.40 5.97
CA ASP A 104 -3.19 -5.73 6.06
C ASP A 104 -3.37 -6.34 4.67
N ALA A 105 -3.31 -7.66 4.63
CA ALA A 105 -3.66 -8.47 3.49
C ALA A 105 -4.14 -9.83 4.04
N ASP A 106 -5.10 -10.45 3.36
CA ASP A 106 -5.67 -11.73 3.80
C ASP A 106 -4.60 -12.80 4.03
N SER A 107 -3.53 -12.79 3.22
CA SER A 107 -2.39 -13.72 3.39
C SER A 107 -1.07 -13.14 2.92
N VAL A 108 -1.05 -12.50 1.75
CA VAL A 108 0.18 -12.03 1.09
C VAL A 108 0.00 -10.59 0.65
N LEU A 109 1.00 -9.77 0.94
CA LEU A 109 1.17 -8.44 0.36
C LEU A 109 1.96 -8.58 -0.94
N THR A 110 1.45 -8.04 -2.04
CA THR A 110 2.11 -8.16 -3.35
C THR A 110 2.60 -6.80 -3.84
N GLY A 111 3.83 -6.74 -4.34
CA GLY A 111 4.45 -5.56 -4.95
C GLY A 111 5.22 -5.90 -6.21
N CYS A 112 5.91 -4.92 -6.79
CA CYS A 112 6.90 -5.14 -7.84
C CYS A 112 8.25 -4.61 -7.36
N SER A 113 9.31 -5.38 -7.58
CA SER A 113 10.65 -4.95 -7.21
C SER A 113 11.17 -3.90 -8.16
N GLU A 114 11.95 -2.97 -7.60
CA GLU A 114 12.57 -1.87 -8.32
C GLU A 114 14.10 -1.97 -8.29
N GLU A 115 14.63 -3.11 -7.86
CA GLU A 115 16.07 -3.32 -7.78
C GLU A 115 16.63 -3.69 -9.15
N GLU A 116 17.83 -3.19 -9.47
CA GLU A 116 18.46 -3.38 -10.79
C GLU A 116 18.49 -4.85 -11.24
N ASP A 117 18.77 -5.78 -10.33
CA ASP A 117 18.87 -7.22 -10.64
C ASP A 117 17.50 -7.91 -10.77
N THR A 118 16.41 -7.28 -10.31
CA THR A 118 15.09 -7.91 -10.19
C THR A 118 13.94 -6.97 -10.59
N GLU A 119 14.24 -5.94 -11.40
CA GLU A 119 13.28 -4.91 -11.76
C GLU A 119 12.06 -5.52 -12.45
N GLY A 120 10.87 -5.19 -11.94
CA GLY A 120 9.61 -5.75 -12.42
C GLY A 120 9.27 -7.14 -11.88
N ALA A 121 10.15 -7.79 -11.11
CA ALA A 121 9.83 -9.06 -10.44
C ALA A 121 8.77 -8.85 -9.37
N ILE A 122 7.81 -9.77 -9.26
CA ILE A 122 6.74 -9.65 -8.27
C ILE A 122 7.29 -9.97 -6.87
N GLU A 123 7.12 -9.05 -5.93
CA GLU A 123 7.44 -9.22 -4.52
C GLU A 123 6.25 -9.78 -3.74
N TRP A 124 6.46 -10.78 -2.90
CA TRP A 124 5.41 -11.43 -2.10
C TRP A 124 5.84 -11.45 -0.63
N TRP A 125 5.05 -10.82 0.24
CA TRP A 125 5.33 -10.75 1.68
C TRP A 125 4.24 -11.46 2.47
N VAL A 126 4.61 -12.51 3.21
CA VAL A 126 3.65 -13.25 4.05
C VAL A 126 3.26 -12.39 5.26
N MET A 127 2.00 -11.96 5.31
CA MET A 127 1.51 -11.02 6.31
C MET A 127 1.10 -11.71 7.60
N THR A 128 2.09 -12.05 8.43
CA THR A 128 1.86 -12.55 9.80
C THR A 128 1.38 -11.45 10.75
N CYS A 129 0.69 -11.83 11.84
CA CYS A 129 0.28 -10.86 12.87
C CYS A 129 1.47 -10.08 13.47
N LYS A 130 2.65 -10.71 13.55
CA LYS A 130 3.89 -10.05 14.03
C LYS A 130 4.35 -8.98 13.05
N LEU A 131 4.36 -9.29 11.75
CA LEU A 131 4.78 -8.36 10.70
C LEU A 131 3.79 -7.19 10.59
N ARG A 132 2.48 -7.45 10.58
CA ARG A 132 1.43 -6.41 10.58
C ARG A 132 1.63 -5.41 11.72
N ARG A 133 1.86 -5.91 12.94
CA ARG A 133 2.12 -5.07 14.12
C ARG A 133 3.44 -4.32 14.02
N ALA A 134 4.49 -4.94 13.49
CA ALA A 134 5.78 -4.30 13.30
C ALA A 134 5.69 -3.12 12.32
N ILE A 135 5.05 -3.31 11.15
CA ILE A 135 4.82 -2.26 10.16
C ILE A 135 3.99 -1.13 10.76
N SER A 136 2.86 -1.46 11.39
CA SER A 136 1.95 -0.48 12.00
C SER A 136 2.67 0.39 13.02
N ASN A 137 3.41 -0.23 13.94
CA ASN A 137 4.19 0.49 14.95
C ASN A 137 5.29 1.34 14.31
N TRP A 138 6.01 0.81 13.33
CA TRP A 138 7.12 1.52 12.69
C TRP A 138 6.68 2.72 11.85
N LEU A 139 5.50 2.63 11.20
CA LEU A 139 4.92 3.78 10.48
C LEU A 139 4.46 4.91 11.43
N CYS A 140 4.01 4.56 12.64
CA CYS A 140 3.50 5.54 13.61
C CYS A 140 4.59 6.10 14.52
N CYS A 141 5.58 5.28 14.87
CA CYS A 141 6.70 5.68 15.69
C CYS A 141 7.84 6.05 14.76
N ARG A 142 8.28 7.32 14.77
CA ARG A 142 9.49 7.79 14.06
C ARG A 142 10.78 7.21 14.67
N THR A 143 10.80 5.91 14.91
CA THR A 143 11.94 5.18 15.40
C THR A 143 13.01 5.15 14.33
N ARG A 144 14.25 5.44 14.72
CA ARG A 144 15.42 5.16 13.89
C ARG A 144 15.58 3.65 13.82
N GLY A 145 15.20 3.06 12.69
CA GLY A 145 15.24 1.62 12.48
C GLY A 145 14.89 1.27 11.04
N LYS A 146 15.36 0.12 10.55
CA LYS A 146 15.08 -0.36 9.20
C LYS A 146 13.59 -0.66 9.03
N CYS A 147 13.09 -0.54 7.80
CA CYS A 147 11.76 -0.99 7.44
C CYS A 147 11.56 -2.47 7.88
N PRO A 148 10.42 -2.81 8.51
CA PRO A 148 10.10 -4.19 8.86
C PRO A 148 9.94 -5.10 7.63
N LEU A 149 9.61 -4.53 6.47
CA LEU A 149 9.74 -5.20 5.18
C LEU A 149 11.18 -5.01 4.71
N ASN A 150 12.02 -6.01 4.96
CA ASN A 150 13.38 -6.04 4.46
C ASN A 150 13.72 -7.42 3.92
N LYS A 151 14.80 -7.49 3.13
CA LYS A 151 15.24 -8.72 2.47
C LYS A 151 15.54 -9.88 3.41
N ASP A 152 15.94 -9.60 4.65
CA ASP A 152 16.20 -10.64 5.63
C ASP A 152 14.91 -11.38 6.02
N TYR A 153 13.74 -10.79 5.75
CA TYR A 153 12.41 -11.37 5.95
C TYR A 153 11.69 -11.77 4.65
N LEU A 154 12.32 -11.59 3.48
CA LEU A 154 11.83 -12.15 2.22
C LEU A 154 11.98 -13.67 2.32
N MET A 155 10.89 -14.36 2.60
CA MET A 155 10.80 -15.82 2.53
C MET A 155 11.06 -16.24 1.08
N HIS A 156 12.32 -16.51 0.73
CA HIS A 156 12.80 -17.08 -0.53
C HIS A 156 11.74 -17.08 -1.63
N GLY A 157 11.35 -15.87 -2.07
CA GLY A 157 10.36 -15.71 -3.12
C GLY A 157 11.01 -16.25 -4.36
N TYR A 158 10.47 -17.34 -4.91
CA TYR A 158 10.87 -17.83 -6.21
C TYR A 158 10.78 -16.63 -7.17
N TYR A 159 11.92 -16.11 -7.61
CA TYR A 159 11.98 -15.31 -8.83
C TYR A 159 11.51 -16.25 -9.93
N ARG A 160 10.24 -16.12 -10.31
CA ARG A 160 9.79 -16.69 -11.57
C ARG A 160 10.10 -15.62 -12.60
N GLU A 161 11.22 -15.78 -13.29
CA GLU A 161 11.45 -15.06 -14.54
C GLU A 161 10.20 -15.24 -15.40
N ALA A 162 9.65 -14.12 -15.88
CA ALA A 162 8.50 -14.09 -16.77
C ALA A 162 8.85 -14.71 -18.13
#